data_AF-A0A0A9GS53-F1
#
_entry.id   AF-A0A0A9GS53-F1
#
_cell.length_a   1.000
_cell.length_b   1.000
_cell.length_c   1.000
_cell.angle_alpha   90.00
_cell.angle_beta   90.00
_cell.angle_gamma   90.00
#
_symmetry.space_group_name_H-M   'P 1'
#
loop_
_entity.id
_entity.type
_entity.pdbx_description
1 polymer ?
#
loop_
_entity_poly.entity_id
_entity_poly.type
_entity_poly.pdbx_seq_one_letter_code
_entity_poly.pdbx_strand_id
1 'polypeptide(L)' 'MYKKYINPDFKWTNFTLEEQAKVIVAPRSNNEMDASKLKAEFPELLSIKDSLVKYVFEPNRKVPAN' A
#
# COMPACT_ATOMS: atom_id res chain seq x y z
N MET A 1 -0.60 -2.85 7.57
CA MET A 1 0.31 -3.93 7.10
C MET A 1 1.70 -3.79 7.70
N TYR A 2 2.46 -2.70 7.45
CA TYR A 2 3.83 -2.57 7.95
C TYR A 2 4.03 -2.87 9.45
N LYS A 3 3.23 -2.27 10.34
CA LYS A 3 3.32 -2.58 11.79
C LYS A 3 3.13 -4.05 12.11
N LYS A 4 2.13 -4.67 11.48
CA LYS A 4 1.74 -6.06 11.73
C LYS A 4 2.82 -7.05 11.28
N TYR A 5 3.44 -6.81 10.12
CA TYR A 5 4.34 -7.79 9.50
C TYR A 5 5.83 -7.46 9.69
N ILE A 6 6.21 -6.19 9.86
CA ILE A 6 7.61 -5.74 9.83
C ILE A 6 8.08 -5.15 11.17
N ASN A 7 7.37 -4.14 11.71
CA ASN A 7 7.80 -3.46 12.94
C ASN A 7 6.59 -2.92 13.74
N PRO A 8 6.15 -3.57 14.83
CA PRO A 8 4.97 -3.18 15.60
C PRO A 8 5.07 -1.76 16.18
N ASP A 9 6.29 -1.33 16.52
CA ASP A 9 6.58 -0.05 17.16
C ASP A 9 6.73 1.10 16.17
N PHE A 10 6.65 0.83 14.86
CA PHE A 10 6.76 1.87 13.84
C PHE A 10 5.67 2.95 14.03
N LYS A 11 6.04 4.22 13.92
CA LYS A 11 5.11 5.36 14.02
C LYS A 11 5.23 6.22 12.76
N TRP A 12 4.10 6.73 12.32
CA TRP A 12 4.03 7.74 11.25
C TRP A 12 3.06 8.82 11.67
N THR A 13 3.23 10.01 11.09
CA THR A 13 2.31 11.13 11.19
C THR A 13 1.82 11.47 9.80
N ASN A 14 0.54 11.81 9.67
CA ASN A 14 -0.02 12.26 8.41
C ASN A 14 0.12 13.79 8.32
N PHE A 15 0.29 14.29 7.10
CA PHE A 15 0.14 15.71 6.81
C PHE A 15 -1.32 16.05 6.58
N THR A 16 -1.70 17.30 6.86
CA THR A 16 -2.87 17.92 6.21
C THR A 16 -2.54 18.24 4.75
N LEU A 17 -3.56 18.52 3.94
CA LEU A 17 -3.35 18.92 2.55
C LEU A 17 -2.58 20.24 2.44
N GLU A 18 -2.82 21.20 3.35
CA GLU A 18 -2.10 22.47 3.40
C GLU A 18 -0.62 22.28 3.76
N GLU A 19 -0.32 21.37 4.68
CA GLU A 19 1.05 21.02 5.03
C GLU A 19 1.76 20.33 3.87
N GLN A 20 1.09 19.36 3.22
CA GLN A 20 1.62 18.65 2.07
C GLN A 20 1.95 19.61 0.92
N ALA A 21 1.07 20.58 0.63
CA ALA A 21 1.23 21.55 -0.44
C ALA A 21 2.48 22.43 -0.29
N LYS A 22 2.94 22.67 0.95
CA LYS A 22 4.15 23.46 1.23
C LYS A 22 5.45 22.70 0.95
N VAL A 23 5.40 21.37 0.95
CA VAL A 23 6.60 20.50 0.87
C VAL A 23 6.78 19.90 -0.52
N ILE A 24 5.69 19.71 -1.28
CA ILE A 24 5.76 19.15 -2.64
C ILE A 24 6.13 20.25 -3.66
N VAL A 25 7.14 19.96 -4.51
CA VAL A 25 7.56 20.87 -5.59
C VAL A 25 6.46 21.03 -6.67
N ALA A 26 5.61 20.01 -6.82
CA ALA A 26 4.44 20.04 -7.70
C ALA A 26 3.35 19.08 -7.17
N PRO A 27 2.06 19.33 -7.49
CA PRO A 27 0.97 18.41 -7.18
C PRO A 27 1.20 16.99 -7.70
N ARG A 28 0.50 16.02 -7.12
CA ARG A 28 0.56 14.61 -7.50
C ARG A 28 -0.82 14.12 -7.92
N SER A 29 -0.87 13.24 -8.92
CA SER A 29 -2.12 12.61 -9.33
C SER A 29 -2.57 11.60 -8.29
N ASN A 30 -3.82 11.72 -7.84
CA ASN A 30 -4.51 10.72 -7.05
C ASN A 30 -5.68 10.23 -7.89
N ASN A 31 -5.61 8.98 -8.37
CA ASN A 31 -6.62 8.38 -9.21
C ASN A 31 -6.81 6.91 -8.85
N GLU A 32 -7.95 6.36 -9.23
CA GLU A 32 -8.23 4.94 -9.23
C GLU A 32 -8.40 4.52 -10.69
N MET A 33 -7.70 3.47 -11.11
CA MET A 33 -7.78 2.97 -12.48
C MET A 33 -8.69 1.75 -12.53
N ASP A 34 -9.59 1.70 -13.52
CA ASP A 34 -10.38 0.52 -13.77
C ASP A 34 -9.50 -0.63 -14.29
N ALA A 35 -9.49 -1.74 -13.55
CA ALA A 35 -8.75 -2.94 -13.88
C ALA A 35 -9.60 -3.99 -14.63
N SER A 36 -10.86 -3.71 -14.98
CA SER A 36 -11.81 -4.67 -15.53
C SER A 36 -11.27 -5.41 -16.77
N LYS A 37 -10.66 -4.68 -17.71
CA LYS A 37 -10.05 -5.29 -18.90
C LYS A 37 -8.91 -6.26 -18.54
N LEU A 38 -8.04 -5.87 -17.62
CA LEU A 38 -6.91 -6.71 -17.20
C LEU A 38 -7.39 -7.94 -16.41
N LYS A 39 -8.38 -7.76 -15.55
CA LYS A 39 -8.97 -8.82 -14.72
C LYS A 39 -9.74 -9.85 -15.55
N ALA A 40 -10.32 -9.44 -16.69
CA ALA A 40 -10.96 -10.34 -17.63
C ALA A 40 -9.96 -11.30 -18.28
N GLU A 41 -8.78 -10.80 -18.67
CA GLU A 41 -7.70 -11.61 -19.26
C GLU A 41 -6.94 -12.43 -18.21
N PHE A 42 -6.84 -11.94 -16.97
CA PHE A 42 -6.13 -12.59 -15.86
C PHE A 42 -7.04 -12.71 -14.62
N PRO A 43 -7.98 -13.67 -14.60
CA PRO A 43 -8.94 -13.83 -13.50
C PRO A 43 -8.30 -14.08 -12.13
N GLU A 44 -7.08 -14.59 -12.08
CA GLU A 44 -6.28 -14.82 -10.89
C GLU A 44 -5.63 -13.56 -10.31
N LEU A 45 -5.67 -12.42 -11.03
CA LEU A 45 -5.08 -11.16 -10.59
C LEU A 45 -5.60 -10.75 -9.21
N LEU A 46 -4.72 -10.65 -8.21
CA LEU A 46 -5.12 -10.30 -6.86
C LEU A 46 -5.44 -8.81 -6.72
N SER A 47 -6.31 -8.48 -5.77
CA SER A 47 -6.48 -7.09 -5.33
C SER A 47 -5.17 -6.56 -4.74
N ILE A 48 -4.96 -5.24 -4.74
CA ILE A 48 -3.71 -4.67 -4.23
C ILE A 48 -3.42 -5.07 -2.78
N LYS A 49 -4.44 -5.18 -1.92
CA LYS A 49 -4.25 -5.55 -0.52
C LYS A 49 -3.78 -7.00 -0.38
N ASP A 50 -4.40 -7.92 -1.11
CA ASP A 50 -4.07 -9.35 -1.04
C ASP A 50 -2.71 -9.63 -1.68
N SER A 51 -2.43 -8.97 -2.82
CA SER A 51 -1.13 -9.03 -3.50
C SER A 51 0.01 -8.55 -2.60
N LEU A 52 -0.18 -7.41 -1.93
CA LEU A 52 0.81 -6.88 -0.97
C LEU A 52 1.03 -7.83 0.20
N VAL A 53 -0.03 -8.45 0.75
CA VAL A 53 0.13 -9.42 1.84
C VAL A 53 0.93 -10.63 1.36
N LYS A 54 0.48 -11.29 0.30
CA LYS A 54 1.05 -12.54 -0.20
C LYS A 54 2.49 -12.40 -0.71
N TYR A 55 2.77 -11.36 -1.49
CA TYR A 55 4.04 -11.24 -2.21
C TYR A 55 5.04 -10.30 -1.54
N VAL A 56 4.60 -9.41 -0.65
CA VAL A 56 5.49 -8.44 0.01
C VAL A 56 5.59 -8.68 1.51
N PHE A 57 4.47 -8.63 2.24
CA PHE A 57 4.51 -8.62 3.70
C PHE A 57 4.73 -9.98 4.34
N GLU A 58 4.16 -11.05 3.78
CA GLU A 58 4.37 -12.41 4.28
C GLU A 58 5.81 -12.89 4.07
N PRO A 59 6.42 -12.78 2.87
CA PRO A 59 7.79 -13.23 2.65
C PRO A 59 8.82 -12.42 3.44
N ASN A 60 8.53 -11.14 3.73
CA ASN A 60 9.42 -10.26 4.48
C ASN A 60 9.06 -10.14 5.97
N ARG A 61 8.21 -11.03 6.49
CA ARG A 61 7.73 -10.96 7.87
C ARG A 61 8.89 -11.00 8.87
N LYS A 62 8.95 -10.00 9.75
CA LYS A 62 9.89 -9.91 10.88
C LYS A 62 9.21 -10.04 12.24
N VAL A 63 7.88 -9.99 12.26
CA VAL A 63 7.05 -10.13 13.46
C VAL A 63 6.49 -11.55 13.54
N PRO A 64 6.62 -12.26 14.69
CA PRO A 64 6.05 -13.59 14.86
C PRO A 64 4.57 -13.64 14.49
N ALA A 65 4.13 -14.72 13.85
CA ALA A 65 2.71 -14.98 13.68
C ALA A 65 2.15 -15.43 15.04
N ASN A 66 1.26 -14.62 15.62
CA ASN A 66 0.44 -15.04 16.75
C ASN A 66 -0.64 -16.02 16.28
#